data_AF-A0A0M2V1I8-F1
#
_entry.id   AF-A0A0M2V1I8-F1
#
_cell.length_a   1.000
_cell.length_b   1.000
_cell.length_c   1.000
_cell.angle_alpha   90.00
_cell.angle_beta   90.00
_cell.angle_gamma   90.00
#
_symmetry.space_group_name_H-M   'P 1'
#
loop_
_entity.id
_entity.type
_entity.pdbx_description
1 polymer ?
#
loop_
_entity_poly.entity_id
_entity_poly.type
_entity_poly.pdbx_seq_one_letter_code
_entity_poly.pdbx_strand_id
1 'polypeptide(L)'
;MPHAKDLPRESILPFVIMLILLLVSVSRIHAALAADEPQNDNQPERPAKYSKFFDEKTKWCDSLIITCTDFRFASATQEFINNRLGFKGNYDYISIPGSIRNLLDRNTRDLVLNNFGVSVRLHHVKRVIILGHQDCGIGYGGSKNFQEPNDEYKAICKDLKKARTRMGIRFPHLKVYLYYATIVSKDHQRIYNFEQIL
;
A
#
# COMPACT_ATOMS: atom_id res chain seq x y z
N MET A 1 -37.41 -36.55 -61.59
CA MET A 1 -38.09 -35.79 -60.53
C MET A 1 -38.27 -36.69 -59.31
N PRO A 2 -37.62 -36.40 -58.17
CA PRO A 2 -38.05 -36.91 -56.89
C PRO A 2 -38.48 -35.78 -55.93
N HIS A 3 -39.55 -36.09 -55.19
CA HIS A 3 -40.23 -35.34 -54.16
C HIS A 3 -39.29 -34.80 -53.06
N ALA A 4 -39.43 -33.52 -52.71
CA ALA A 4 -38.92 -33.00 -51.44
C ALA A 4 -39.72 -33.66 -50.30
N LYS A 5 -39.00 -34.25 -49.34
CA LYS A 5 -39.57 -34.85 -48.13
C LYS A 5 -39.85 -33.73 -47.13
N ASP A 6 -41.10 -33.60 -46.72
CA ASP A 6 -41.51 -32.75 -45.61
C ASP A 6 -40.76 -33.17 -44.33
N LEU A 7 -40.03 -32.24 -43.71
CA LEU A 7 -39.46 -32.45 -42.38
C LEU A 7 -40.58 -32.40 -41.33
N PRO A 8 -40.64 -33.34 -40.38
CA PRO A 8 -41.71 -33.39 -39.39
C PRO A 8 -41.60 -32.22 -38.40
N ARG A 9 -42.70 -31.46 -38.31
CA ARG A 9 -42.95 -30.29 -37.44
C ARG A 9 -42.69 -30.54 -35.94
N GLU A 10 -42.56 -31.80 -35.54
CA GLU A 10 -42.33 -32.29 -34.17
C GLU A 10 -40.88 -32.10 -33.66
N SER A 11 -39.89 -31.87 -34.55
CA SER A 11 -38.47 -31.81 -34.15
C SER A 11 -37.93 -30.41 -33.82
N ILE A 12 -38.71 -29.36 -34.08
CA ILE A 12 -38.29 -27.95 -33.95
C ILE A 12 -38.67 -27.38 -32.57
N LEU A 13 -39.74 -27.92 -31.98
CA LEU A 13 -40.29 -27.46 -30.69
C LEU A 13 -39.29 -27.48 -29.52
N PRO A 14 -38.47 -28.53 -29.30
CA PRO A 14 -37.52 -28.52 -28.18
C PRO A 14 -36.41 -27.48 -28.38
N PHE A 15 -35.98 -27.21 -29.61
CA PHE A 15 -34.98 -26.19 -29.92
C PHE A 15 -35.50 -24.77 -29.70
N VAL A 16 -36.77 -24.51 -30.07
CA VAL A 16 -37.42 -23.21 -29.82
C VAL A 16 -37.62 -22.98 -28.32
N ILE A 17 -38.02 -24.00 -27.57
CA ILE A 17 -38.14 -23.92 -26.10
C ILE A 17 -36.78 -23.65 -25.45
N MET A 18 -35.71 -24.33 -25.90
CA MET A 18 -34.36 -24.12 -25.36
C MET A 18 -33.83 -22.70 -25.65
N LEU A 19 -34.11 -22.16 -26.85
CA LEU A 19 -33.76 -20.79 -27.22
C LEU A 19 -34.54 -19.76 -26.39
N ILE A 20 -35.84 -19.98 -26.16
CA ILE A 20 -36.67 -19.12 -25.30
C ILE A 20 -36.14 -19.14 -23.86
N LEU A 21 -35.79 -20.32 -23.31
CA LEU A 21 -35.21 -20.42 -21.96
C LEU A 21 -33.86 -19.69 -21.86
N LEU A 22 -33.02 -19.77 -22.90
CA LEU A 22 -31.75 -19.05 -22.95
C LEU A 22 -31.98 -17.53 -22.97
N LEU A 23 -32.89 -17.04 -23.80
CA LEU A 23 -33.24 -15.62 -23.87
C LEU A 23 -33.82 -15.10 -22.55
N VAL A 24 -34.69 -15.87 -21.88
CA VAL A 24 -35.23 -15.52 -20.56
C VAL A 24 -34.12 -15.47 -19.51
N SER A 25 -33.13 -16.36 -19.57
CA SER A 25 -31.98 -16.33 -18.64
C SER A 25 -31.10 -15.09 -18.84
N VAL A 26 -30.83 -14.68 -20.09
CA VAL A 26 -30.04 -13.49 -20.41
C VAL A 26 -30.76 -12.20 -19.98
N SER A 27 -32.08 -12.14 -20.18
CA SER A 27 -32.91 -11.01 -19.72
C SER A 27 -32.93 -10.88 -18.19
N ARG A 28 -32.93 -12.00 -17.46
CA ARG A 28 -32.83 -11.99 -15.99
C ARG A 28 -31.47 -11.48 -15.49
N ILE A 29 -30.39 -11.81 -16.19
CA ILE A 29 -29.05 -11.30 -15.86
C ILE A 29 -28.95 -9.79 -16.10
N HIS A 30 -29.51 -9.29 -17.21
CA HIS A 30 -29.59 -7.84 -17.46
C HIS A 30 -30.41 -7.10 -16.40
N ALA A 31 -31.56 -7.66 -15.99
CA ALA A 31 -32.39 -7.06 -14.96
C ALA A 31 -31.71 -7.04 -13.57
N ALA A 32 -30.93 -8.07 -13.23
CA ALA A 32 -30.19 -8.14 -11.97
C ALA A 32 -28.98 -7.18 -11.92
N LEU A 33 -28.39 -6.84 -13.07
CA LEU A 33 -27.31 -5.84 -13.18
C LEU A 33 -27.83 -4.40 -13.30
N ALA A 34 -29.10 -4.22 -13.71
CA ALA A 34 -29.72 -2.90 -13.86
C ALA A 34 -30.46 -2.42 -12.60
N ALA A 35 -30.49 -3.21 -11.54
CA ALA A 35 -31.07 -2.84 -10.25
C ALA A 35 -30.03 -2.16 -9.34
N ASP A 36 -29.46 -1.04 -9.80
CA ASP A 36 -28.95 -0.03 -8.88
C ASP A 36 -30.14 0.79 -8.37
N GLU A 37 -30.35 0.78 -7.04
CA GLU A 37 -31.38 1.60 -6.40
C GLU A 37 -31.17 3.09 -6.73
N PRO A 38 -32.22 3.88 -6.98
CA PRO A 38 -32.08 5.31 -7.14
C PRO A 38 -31.67 5.92 -5.81
N GLN A 39 -30.42 6.35 -5.69
CA GLN A 39 -29.98 7.17 -4.56
C GLN A 39 -30.72 8.51 -4.60
N ASN A 40 -31.54 8.73 -3.58
CA ASN A 40 -32.30 9.96 -3.36
C ASN A 40 -31.35 11.09 -2.92
N ASP A 41 -30.95 11.93 -3.87
CA ASP A 41 -29.90 12.95 -3.76
C ASP A 41 -30.32 14.22 -2.98
N ASN A 42 -31.29 14.12 -2.07
CA ASN A 42 -31.84 15.26 -1.32
C ASN A 42 -31.94 14.99 0.18
N GLN A 43 -30.86 14.48 0.78
CA GLN A 43 -30.62 14.66 2.21
C GLN A 43 -29.37 15.53 2.39
N PRO A 44 -29.40 16.58 3.24
CA PRO A 44 -28.19 17.30 3.57
C PRO A 44 -27.23 16.32 4.23
N GLU A 45 -26.13 15.98 3.53
CA GLU A 45 -25.07 15.15 4.09
C GLU A 45 -24.67 15.73 5.43
N ARG A 46 -24.86 14.97 6.51
CA ARG A 46 -24.33 15.37 7.81
C ARG A 46 -22.83 15.52 7.63
N PRO A 47 -22.23 16.69 7.94
CA PRO A 47 -20.82 16.88 7.73
C PRO A 47 -20.09 15.76 8.48
N ALA A 48 -19.26 15.01 7.75
CA ALA A 48 -18.49 13.93 8.32
C ALA A 48 -17.84 14.45 9.61
N LYS A 49 -17.99 13.69 10.71
CA LYS A 49 -17.55 14.06 12.08
C LYS A 49 -16.10 14.55 12.17
N TYR A 50 -15.32 14.34 11.10
CA TYR A 50 -13.91 14.68 10.97
C TYR A 50 -13.61 15.90 10.08
N SER A 51 -14.61 16.53 9.43
CA SER A 51 -14.43 17.70 8.54
C SER A 51 -13.78 18.90 9.23
N LYS A 52 -14.13 19.13 10.50
CA LYS A 52 -13.59 20.26 11.30
C LYS A 52 -12.09 20.17 11.60
N PHE A 53 -11.40 19.05 11.30
CA PHE A 53 -9.96 18.91 11.51
C PHE A 53 -9.10 19.39 10.34
N PHE A 54 -9.69 19.72 9.19
CA PHE A 54 -8.95 19.94 7.94
C PHE A 54 -9.00 21.38 7.39
N ASP A 55 -9.78 22.28 8.00
CA ASP A 55 -10.04 23.62 7.44
C ASP A 55 -9.10 24.72 7.92
N GLU A 56 -8.21 24.45 8.86
CA GLU A 56 -7.22 25.42 9.34
C GLU A 56 -5.81 25.04 8.85
N LYS A 57 -5.15 25.95 8.11
CA LYS A 57 -3.74 25.83 7.65
C LYS A 57 -2.75 25.97 8.81
N THR A 58 -2.91 25.18 9.88
CA THR A 58 -2.12 25.27 11.12
C THR A 58 -1.20 24.07 11.33
N LYS A 59 -1.29 23.02 10.49
CA LYS A 59 -0.58 21.75 10.73
C LYS A 59 0.69 21.65 9.90
N TRP A 60 1.81 22.04 10.51
CA TRP A 60 3.14 21.78 9.99
C TRP A 60 3.69 20.53 10.66
N CYS A 61 4.11 19.59 9.83
CA CYS A 61 4.80 18.39 10.27
C CYS A 61 6.23 18.48 9.76
N ASP A 62 7.19 18.22 10.64
CA ASP A 62 8.59 18.39 10.31
C ASP A 62 9.08 17.31 9.34
N SER A 63 8.64 16.07 9.59
CA SER A 63 9.21 14.87 8.98
C SER A 63 8.13 13.85 8.64
N LEU A 64 8.38 13.00 7.64
CA LEU A 64 7.63 11.76 7.43
C LEU A 64 8.55 10.57 7.62
N ILE A 65 8.13 9.63 8.45
CA ILE A 65 8.82 8.37 8.70
C ILE A 65 8.13 7.23 7.97
N ILE A 66 8.91 6.45 7.23
CA ILE A 66 8.47 5.26 6.50
C ILE A 66 9.21 4.04 7.05
N THR A 67 8.47 3.02 7.48
CA THR A 67 9.03 1.80 8.07
C THR A 67 8.28 0.54 7.62
N CYS A 68 8.77 -0.63 8.03
CA CYS A 68 8.06 -1.89 7.96
C CYS A 68 6.98 -1.99 9.06
N THR A 69 5.97 -2.85 8.87
CA THR A 69 4.96 -3.21 9.89
C THR A 69 5.45 -4.26 10.89
N ASP A 70 6.76 -4.55 10.90
CA ASP A 70 7.34 -5.57 11.76
C ASP A 70 7.23 -5.17 13.24
N PHE A 71 6.41 -5.90 13.99
CA PHE A 71 6.12 -5.63 15.40
C PHE A 71 7.39 -5.67 16.27
N ARG A 72 8.43 -6.42 15.86
CA ARG A 72 9.69 -6.51 16.61
C ARG A 72 10.37 -5.16 16.71
N PHE A 73 10.18 -4.28 15.73
CA PHE A 73 10.83 -2.97 15.66
C PHE A 73 9.90 -1.82 16.07
N ALA A 74 8.60 -2.03 16.27
CA ALA A 74 7.62 -0.97 16.44
C ALA A 74 7.96 0.01 17.57
N SER A 75 8.12 -0.50 18.81
CA SER A 75 8.42 0.33 19.97
C SER A 75 9.83 0.95 19.90
N ALA A 76 10.83 0.16 19.50
CA ALA A 76 12.21 0.63 19.37
C ALA A 76 12.35 1.73 18.31
N THR A 77 11.60 1.63 17.21
CA THR A 77 11.58 2.64 16.15
C THR A 77 10.96 3.93 16.67
N GLN A 78 9.82 3.87 17.36
CA GLN A 78 9.21 5.07 17.95
C GLN A 78 10.11 5.73 18.99
N GLU A 79 10.77 4.94 19.84
CA GLU A 79 11.74 5.44 20.82
C GLU A 79 12.93 6.11 20.13
N PHE A 80 13.52 5.47 19.13
CA PHE A 80 14.59 6.03 18.31
C PHE A 80 14.20 7.37 17.66
N ILE A 81 13.03 7.44 17.01
CA ILE A 81 12.57 8.65 16.32
C ILE A 81 12.32 9.79 17.32
N ASN A 82 11.67 9.49 18.46
CA ASN A 82 11.29 10.53 19.42
C ASN A 82 12.47 11.00 20.27
N ASN A 83 13.27 10.06 20.77
CA ASN A 83 14.27 10.34 21.78
C ASN A 83 15.64 10.59 21.15
N ARG A 84 16.07 9.76 20.19
CA ARG A 84 17.39 9.86 19.58
C ARG A 84 17.43 10.85 18.43
N LEU A 85 16.38 10.92 17.60
CA LEU A 85 16.27 11.93 16.55
C LEU A 85 15.55 13.21 17.00
N GLY A 86 14.92 13.19 18.18
CA GLY A 86 14.36 14.38 18.81
C GLY A 86 13.05 14.88 18.22
N PHE A 87 12.34 14.10 17.40
CA PHE A 87 11.11 14.58 16.77
C PHE A 87 9.92 14.71 17.72
N LYS A 88 9.90 13.98 18.85
CA LYS A 88 8.91 14.12 19.93
C LYS A 88 7.45 14.26 19.45
N GLY A 89 7.04 13.40 18.50
CA GLY A 89 5.70 13.36 17.93
C GLY A 89 5.46 14.33 16.75
N ASN A 90 6.44 15.17 16.39
CA ASN A 90 6.36 16.07 15.23
C ASN A 90 6.77 15.36 13.93
N TYR A 91 6.06 14.27 13.60
CA TYR A 91 6.24 13.54 12.34
C TYR A 91 4.97 12.76 11.96
N ASP A 92 4.78 12.58 10.65
CA ASP A 92 3.85 11.59 10.13
C ASP A 92 4.53 10.22 10.13
N TYR A 93 3.76 9.16 10.37
CA TYR A 93 4.27 7.81 10.45
C TYR A 93 3.50 6.88 9.53
N ILE A 94 4.19 6.34 8.52
CA ILE A 94 3.63 5.37 7.58
C ILE A 94 4.37 4.05 7.75
N SER A 95 3.62 2.99 8.03
CA SER A 95 4.14 1.63 8.16
C SER A 95 3.57 0.77 7.04
N ILE A 96 4.45 0.19 6.22
CA ILE A 96 4.08 -0.60 5.04
C ILE A 96 4.80 -1.96 5.13
N PRO A 97 4.11 -3.09 4.99
CA PRO A 97 4.73 -4.40 4.99
C PRO A 97 5.86 -4.47 3.94
N GLY A 98 7.06 -4.94 4.29
CA GLY A 98 8.19 -4.96 3.35
C GLY A 98 8.83 -3.59 3.04
N SER A 99 8.34 -2.50 3.66
CA SER A 99 8.89 -1.14 3.63
C SER A 99 9.32 -0.71 2.21
N ILE A 100 10.63 -0.56 1.99
CA ILE A 100 11.29 -0.12 0.77
C ILE A 100 10.89 -0.94 -0.46
N ARG A 101 10.62 -2.25 -0.31
CA ARG A 101 10.38 -3.12 -1.46
C ARG A 101 9.12 -2.72 -2.22
N ASN A 102 8.07 -2.34 -1.50
CA ASN A 102 6.82 -1.84 -2.10
C ASN A 102 7.00 -0.48 -2.79
N LEU A 103 7.93 0.36 -2.33
CA LEU A 103 8.27 1.59 -3.04
C LEU A 103 9.02 1.32 -4.36
N LEU A 104 9.75 0.21 -4.45
CA LEU A 104 10.54 -0.16 -5.63
C LEU A 104 9.79 -1.04 -6.62
N ASP A 105 8.78 -1.77 -6.17
CA ASP A 105 7.91 -2.58 -7.03
C ASP A 105 6.99 -1.68 -7.86
N ARG A 106 6.97 -1.87 -9.17
CA ARG A 106 6.15 -1.06 -10.08
C ARG A 106 4.65 -1.18 -9.80
N ASN A 107 4.20 -2.33 -9.30
CA ASN A 107 2.78 -2.60 -9.08
C ASN A 107 2.23 -1.91 -7.81
N THR A 108 3.10 -1.65 -6.83
CA THR A 108 2.69 -1.07 -5.54
C THR A 108 3.27 0.33 -5.29
N ARG A 109 4.27 0.74 -6.07
CA ARG A 109 4.96 2.03 -5.91
C ARG A 109 4.02 3.22 -5.91
N ASP A 110 3.07 3.28 -6.83
CA ASP A 110 2.23 4.47 -6.98
C ASP A 110 1.31 4.64 -5.76
N LEU A 111 0.79 3.54 -5.21
CA LEU A 111 0.06 3.55 -3.95
C LEU A 111 0.93 4.10 -2.80
N VAL A 112 2.18 3.62 -2.68
CA VAL A 112 3.12 4.09 -1.65
C VAL A 112 3.43 5.58 -1.81
N LEU A 113 3.74 6.03 -3.03
CA LEU A 113 4.05 7.42 -3.32
C LEU A 113 2.83 8.35 -3.12
N ASN A 114 1.62 7.86 -3.39
CA ASN A 114 0.39 8.62 -3.17
C ASN A 114 0.10 8.80 -1.68
N ASN A 115 0.24 7.75 -0.86
CA ASN A 115 0.13 7.85 0.60
C ASN A 115 1.12 8.86 1.17
N PHE A 116 2.37 8.79 0.71
CA PHE A 116 3.41 9.75 1.05
C PHE A 116 3.07 11.19 0.61
N GLY A 117 2.51 11.33 -0.60
CA GLY A 117 2.15 12.62 -1.18
C GLY A 117 1.08 13.38 -0.39
N VAL A 118 0.26 12.69 0.41
CA VAL A 118 -0.70 13.32 1.33
C VAL A 118 0.04 14.14 2.39
N SER A 119 1.03 13.55 3.07
CA SER A 119 1.86 14.24 4.07
C SER A 119 2.61 15.44 3.51
N VAL A 120 3.15 15.33 2.29
CA VAL A 120 3.83 16.46 1.62
C VAL A 120 2.85 17.59 1.32
N ARG A 121 1.68 17.26 0.77
CA ARG A 121 0.71 18.25 0.32
C ARG A 121 -0.01 18.93 1.47
N LEU A 122 -0.39 18.17 2.50
CA LEU A 122 -1.24 18.66 3.59
C LEU A 122 -0.45 19.08 4.82
N HIS A 123 0.66 18.42 5.12
CA HIS A 123 1.44 18.69 6.34
C HIS A 123 2.81 19.32 6.06
N HIS A 124 3.13 19.60 4.79
CA HIS A 124 4.31 20.36 4.37
C HIS A 124 5.65 19.82 4.88
N VAL A 125 5.77 18.49 4.99
CA VAL A 125 7.01 17.84 5.45
C VAL A 125 8.21 18.26 4.60
N LYS A 126 9.36 18.49 5.25
CA LYS A 126 10.62 18.90 4.58
C LYS A 126 11.63 17.77 4.50
N ARG A 127 11.42 16.71 5.29
CA ARG A 127 12.32 15.56 5.36
C ARG A 127 11.56 14.25 5.42
N VAL A 128 12.21 13.21 4.92
CA VAL A 128 11.73 11.83 4.93
C VAL A 128 12.79 10.95 5.56
N ILE A 129 12.37 10.06 6.44
CA ILE A 129 13.21 9.03 7.02
C ILE A 129 12.68 7.70 6.56
N ILE A 130 13.53 6.92 5.88
CA ILE A 130 13.17 5.57 5.42
C ILE A 130 13.99 4.57 6.22
N LEU A 131 13.29 3.70 6.95
CA LEU A 131 13.86 2.66 7.79
C LEU A 131 13.68 1.30 7.13
N GLY A 132 14.80 0.68 6.77
CA GLY A 132 14.90 -0.76 6.53
C GLY A 132 15.29 -1.47 7.82
N HIS A 133 15.02 -2.77 7.91
CA HIS A 133 15.47 -3.57 9.03
C HIS A 133 15.98 -4.94 8.57
N GLN A 134 16.87 -5.53 9.36
CA GLN A 134 17.33 -6.89 9.16
C GLN A 134 16.19 -7.90 9.34
N ASP A 135 16.35 -9.09 8.78
CA ASP A 135 15.41 -10.19 8.86
C ASP A 135 13.99 -9.82 8.42
N CYS A 136 13.90 -9.04 7.34
CA CYS A 136 12.61 -8.59 6.81
C CYS A 136 11.96 -9.67 5.94
N GLY A 137 10.99 -10.38 6.51
CA GLY A 137 10.30 -11.50 5.86
C GLY A 137 9.62 -11.12 4.55
N ILE A 138 8.79 -10.07 4.54
CA ILE A 138 7.99 -9.68 3.38
C ILE A 138 8.85 -9.07 2.26
N GLY A 139 9.86 -8.27 2.63
CA GLY A 139 10.70 -7.59 1.65
C GLY A 139 11.76 -8.48 1.01
N TYR A 140 12.33 -9.41 1.79
CA TYR A 140 13.58 -10.10 1.43
C TYR A 140 13.60 -11.60 1.77
N GLY A 141 12.51 -12.15 2.34
CA GLY A 141 12.44 -13.56 2.74
C GLY A 141 13.06 -13.86 4.11
N GLY A 142 13.45 -12.83 4.85
CA GLY A 142 14.18 -12.95 6.12
C GLY A 142 15.68 -13.24 5.92
N SER A 143 16.45 -13.17 7.01
CA SER A 143 17.92 -13.32 6.97
C SER A 143 18.35 -14.68 6.45
N LYS A 144 17.52 -15.71 6.62
CA LYS A 144 17.74 -17.07 6.09
C LYS A 144 17.90 -17.15 4.56
N ASN A 145 17.47 -16.12 3.83
CA ASN A 145 17.56 -16.07 2.37
C ASN A 145 18.91 -15.51 1.89
N PHE A 146 19.81 -15.17 2.81
CA PHE A 146 21.14 -14.66 2.54
C PHE A 146 22.18 -15.64 3.08
N GLN A 147 23.33 -15.72 2.40
CA GLN A 147 24.44 -16.56 2.86
C GLN A 147 25.06 -15.95 4.11
N GLU A 148 25.32 -14.65 4.08
CA GLU A 148 25.93 -13.92 5.18
C GLU A 148 25.08 -12.70 5.60
N PRO A 149 25.09 -12.29 6.89
CA PRO A 149 24.39 -11.09 7.35
C PRO A 149 24.78 -9.82 6.58
N ASN A 150 26.03 -9.75 6.11
CA ASN A 150 26.53 -8.63 5.32
C ASN A 150 25.89 -8.57 3.91
N ASP A 151 25.48 -9.69 3.34
CA ASP A 151 24.80 -9.71 2.05
C ASP A 151 23.40 -9.13 2.15
N GLU A 152 22.68 -9.46 3.23
CA GLU A 152 21.39 -8.85 3.56
C GLU A 152 21.54 -7.33 3.72
N TYR A 153 22.50 -6.90 4.56
CA TYR A 153 22.78 -5.47 4.76
C TYR A 153 23.03 -4.74 3.44
N LYS A 154 23.88 -5.29 2.57
CA LYS A 154 24.18 -4.69 1.24
C LYS A 154 22.95 -4.64 0.36
N ALA A 155 22.14 -5.69 0.32
CA ALA A 155 20.92 -5.73 -0.48
C ALA A 155 19.91 -4.66 -0.04
N ILE A 156 19.67 -4.56 1.27
CA ILE A 156 18.74 -3.59 1.84
C ILE A 156 19.27 -2.16 1.66
N CYS A 157 20.55 -1.91 1.89
CA CYS A 157 21.18 -0.60 1.67
C CYS A 157 21.13 -0.16 0.20
N LYS A 158 21.32 -1.09 -0.74
CA LYS A 158 21.18 -0.83 -2.18
C LYS A 158 19.76 -0.38 -2.50
N ASP A 159 18.76 -1.04 -1.94
CA ASP A 159 17.36 -0.71 -2.18
C ASP A 159 16.93 0.59 -1.47
N LEU A 160 17.41 0.87 -0.26
CA LEU A 160 17.26 2.17 0.41
C LEU A 160 17.77 3.32 -0.46
N LYS A 161 18.94 3.17 -1.07
CA LYS A 161 19.53 4.18 -1.98
C LYS A 161 18.70 4.36 -3.25
N LYS A 162 18.15 3.28 -3.82
CA LYS A 162 17.19 3.38 -4.94
C LYS A 162 15.92 4.10 -4.54
N ALA A 163 15.38 3.81 -3.36
CA ALA A 163 14.19 4.49 -2.83
C ALA A 163 14.44 5.98 -2.67
N ARG A 164 15.56 6.39 -2.08
CA ARG A 164 15.97 7.80 -2.02
C ARG A 164 16.00 8.46 -3.40
N THR A 165 16.55 7.78 -4.41
CA THR A 165 16.59 8.29 -5.79
C THR A 165 15.17 8.52 -6.33
N ARG A 166 14.26 7.55 -6.15
CA ARG A 166 12.86 7.66 -6.59
C ARG A 166 12.11 8.79 -5.87
N MET A 167 12.33 8.92 -4.56
CA MET A 167 11.77 10.01 -3.75
C MET A 167 12.28 11.37 -4.21
N GLY A 168 13.58 11.50 -4.51
CA GLY A 168 14.16 12.74 -5.02
C GLY A 168 13.63 13.13 -6.40
N ILE A 169 13.34 12.16 -7.27
CA ILE A 169 12.68 12.42 -8.57
C ILE A 169 11.26 12.94 -8.36
N ARG A 170 10.49 12.31 -7.46
CA ARG A 170 9.07 12.64 -7.25
C ARG A 170 8.86 13.90 -6.40
N PHE A 171 9.76 14.16 -5.46
CA PHE A 171 9.71 15.24 -4.47
C PHE A 171 11.10 15.88 -4.28
N PRO A 172 11.58 16.69 -5.25
CA PRO A 172 12.96 17.19 -5.26
C PRO A 172 13.35 18.08 -4.08
N HIS A 173 12.37 18.69 -3.41
CA HIS A 173 12.59 19.60 -2.28
C HIS A 173 12.84 18.86 -0.94
N LEU A 174 12.65 17.55 -0.90
CA LEU A 174 12.74 16.79 0.34
C LEU A 174 14.15 16.26 0.62
N LYS A 175 14.57 16.40 1.87
CA LYS A 175 15.76 15.71 2.38
C LYS A 175 15.39 14.27 2.73
N VAL A 176 16.10 13.29 2.18
CA VAL A 176 15.82 11.87 2.44
C VAL A 176 16.98 11.25 3.21
N TYR A 177 16.70 10.81 4.43
CA TYR A 177 17.63 10.12 5.32
C TYR A 177 17.31 8.63 5.36
N LEU A 178 18.35 7.80 5.39
CA LEU A 178 18.23 6.36 5.27
C LEU A 178 18.80 5.70 6.51
N TYR A 179 18.04 4.78 7.10
CA TYR A 179 18.48 4.04 8.28
C TYR A 179 18.28 2.54 8.08
N TYR A 180 19.20 1.79 8.67
CA TYR A 180 19.12 0.34 8.77
C TYR A 180 19.04 -0.07 10.24
N ALA A 181 18.00 -0.83 10.59
CA ALA A 181 17.77 -1.29 11.94
C ALA A 181 18.17 -2.77 12.11
N THR A 182 18.88 -3.07 13.20
CA THR A 182 19.20 -4.43 13.61
C THR A 182 18.70 -4.71 15.03
N ILE A 183 18.47 -5.98 15.33
CA ILE A 183 18.05 -6.48 16.63
C ILE A 183 18.91 -7.69 17.04
N VAL A 184 19.56 -7.61 18.19
CA VAL A 184 20.32 -8.72 18.76
C VAL A 184 19.66 -9.15 20.05
N SER A 185 19.44 -10.45 20.23
CA SER A 185 18.96 -11.01 21.50
C SER A 185 20.17 -11.38 22.35
N LYS A 186 20.28 -10.80 23.55
CA LYS A 186 21.32 -11.11 24.52
C LYS A 186 20.69 -11.15 25.92
N ASP A 187 20.90 -12.24 26.66
CA ASP A 187 20.42 -12.40 28.04
C ASP A 187 18.90 -12.14 28.20
N HIS A 188 18.09 -12.62 27.25
CA HIS A 188 16.64 -12.38 27.14
C HIS A 188 16.24 -10.92 26.89
N GLN A 189 17.19 -10.04 26.63
CA GLN A 189 16.97 -8.66 26.23
C GLN A 189 17.17 -8.48 24.73
N ARG A 190 16.39 -7.57 24.15
CA ARG A 190 16.52 -7.17 22.74
C ARG A 190 17.29 -5.86 22.68
N ILE A 191 18.44 -5.89 22.02
CA ILE A 191 19.29 -4.73 21.79
C ILE A 191 19.08 -4.26 20.36
N TYR A 192 18.65 -3.02 20.19
CA TYR A 192 18.38 -2.43 18.88
C TYR A 192 19.49 -1.47 18.48
N ASN A 193 19.93 -1.56 17.24
CA ASN A 193 20.81 -0.58 16.63
C ASN A 193 20.13 0.03 15.40
N PHE A 194 20.34 1.33 15.21
CA PHE A 194 19.84 2.09 14.07
C PHE A 194 21.04 2.82 13.46
N GLU A 195 21.52 2.29 12.34
CA GLU A 195 22.66 2.82 11.61
C GLU A 195 22.16 3.78 10.53
N GLN A 196 22.70 5.00 10.50
CA GLN A 196 22.45 5.92 9.40
C GLN A 196 23.32 5.56 8.20
N ILE A 197 22.68 5.34 7.05
CA ILE A 197 23.37 4.96 5.81
C ILE A 197 23.81 6.18 5.01
N LEU A 198 22.96 7.22 4.94
CA LEU A 198 23.18 8.49 4.23
C LEU A 198 22.33 9.64 4.79
#